data_AF-A0A2I6BYP4-F1
#
_entry.id   AF-A0A2I6BYP4-F1
#
_cell.length_a   1.000
_cell.length_b   1.000
_cell.length_c   1.000
_cell.angle_alpha   90.00
_cell.angle_beta   90.00
_cell.angle_gamma   90.00
#
_symmetry.space_group_name_H-M   'P 1'
#
loop_
_entity.id
_entity.type
_entity.pdbx_description
1 polymer ?
#
loop_
_entity_poly.entity_id
_entity_poly.type
_entity_poly.pdbx_seq_one_letter_code
_entity_poly.pdbx_strand_id
1 'polypeptide(L)' 'MHILTLLISLEALMLSLLVFLFSFSMLFSSSFHVFLILLTFAACEAAMGLALLVSILRIRGNDYVMSLSTLNF' A
#
# COMPACT_ATOMS: atom_id res chain seq x y z
N MET A 1 -12.24 -4.67 10.63
CA MET A 1 -11.01 -4.85 11.44
C MET A 1 -9.89 -5.62 10.74
N HIS A 2 -10.12 -6.42 9.68
CA HIS A 2 -9.02 -7.16 9.02
C HIS A 2 -8.37 -6.42 7.82
N ILE A 3 -9.09 -5.57 7.09
CA ILE A 3 -8.53 -4.92 5.89
C ILE A 3 -7.62 -3.74 6.24
N LEU A 4 -7.91 -2.99 7.32
CA LEU A 4 -7.05 -1.88 7.75
C LEU A 4 -5.65 -2.39 8.16
N THR A 5 -5.59 -3.50 8.88
CA THR A 5 -4.32 -4.18 9.24
C THR A 5 -3.59 -4.71 8.01
N LEU A 6 -4.31 -5.23 7.01
CA LEU A 6 -3.74 -5.61 5.73
C LEU A 6 -3.13 -4.41 4.99
N LEU A 7 -3.82 -3.26 4.99
CA LEU A 7 -3.35 -2.03 4.35
C LEU A 7 -2.07 -1.49 5.04
N ILE A 8 -2.06 -1.47 6.38
CA ILE A 8 -0.89 -1.07 7.18
C ILE A 8 0.28 -2.04 6.94
N SER A 9 0.02 -3.33 6.77
CA SER A 9 1.08 -4.30 6.44
C SER A 9 1.68 -4.08 5.05
N LEU A 10 0.87 -3.66 4.07
CA LEU A 10 1.32 -3.32 2.71
C LEU A 10 2.17 -2.04 2.72
N GLU A 11 1.74 -1.03 3.48
CA GLU A 11 2.50 0.21 3.65
C GLU A 11 3.87 -0.06 4.30
N ALA A 12 3.93 -0.90 5.34
CA ALA A 12 5.19 -1.31 5.97
C ALA A 12 6.13 -2.07 5.00
N LEU A 13 5.57 -2.95 4.16
CA LEU A 13 6.34 -3.67 3.14
C LEU A 13 6.92 -2.71 2.09
N MET A 14 6.12 -1.77 1.60
CA MET A 14 6.58 -0.74 0.66
C MET A 14 7.67 0.15 1.26
N LEU A 15 7.55 0.54 2.54
CA LEU A 15 8.57 1.32 3.23
C LEU A 15 9.90 0.54 3.33
N SER A 16 9.84 -0.75 3.67
CA SER A 16 11.04 -1.60 3.74
C SER A 16 11.74 -1.75 2.39
N LEU A 17 10.98 -1.90 1.30
CA LEU A 17 11.51 -1.95 -0.06
C LEU A 17 12.16 -0.62 -0.46
N LEU A 18 11.56 0.51 -0.07
CA LEU A 18 12.10 1.84 -0.35
C LEU A 18 13.44 2.08 0.35
N VAL A 19 13.56 1.66 1.62
CA VAL A 19 14.84 1.74 2.36
C VAL A 19 15.92 0.85 1.72
N PHE A 20 15.56 -0.37 1.29
CA PHE A 20 16.48 -1.26 0.59
C PHE A 20 16.95 -0.68 -0.75
N LEU A 21 16.04 -0.07 -1.50
CA LEU A 21 16.37 0.51 -2.80
C LEU A 21 17.16 1.82 -2.67
N PHE A 22 16.93 2.58 -1.60
CA PHE A 22 17.77 3.74 -1.25
C PHE A 22 19.21 3.32 -0.90
N SER A 23 19.40 2.29 -0.08
CA SER A 23 20.75 1.80 0.24
C SER A 23 21.46 1.25 -0.99
N PHE A 24 20.74 0.58 -1.90
CA PHE A 24 21.26 0.17 -3.20
C PHE A 24 21.64 1.37 -4.07
N SER A 25 20.79 2.39 -4.20
CA SER A 25 21.09 3.62 -4.93
C SER A 25 22.36 4.31 -4.42
N MET A 26 22.56 4.35 -3.10
CA MET A 26 23.76 4.94 -2.49
C MET A 26 25.04 4.17 -2.85
N LEU A 27 24.95 2.84 -2.99
CA LEU A 27 26.09 2.00 -3.43
C LEU A 27 26.46 2.23 -4.90
N PHE A 28 25.47 2.49 -5.75
CA PHE A 28 25.67 2.71 -7.19
C PHE A 28 25.92 4.18 -7.56
N SER A 29 26.08 5.07 -6.56
CA SER A 29 26.26 6.53 -6.73
C SER A 29 25.24 7.16 -7.70
N SER A 30 24.03 6.61 -7.75
CA SER A 30 22.97 7.13 -8.62
C SER A 30 22.45 8.46 -8.12
N SER A 31 22.03 9.31 -9.05
CA SER A 31 21.48 10.63 -8.74
C SER A 31 20.20 10.52 -7.91
N PHE A 32 20.13 11.30 -6.82
CA PHE A 32 18.99 11.36 -5.88
C PHE A 32 17.62 11.62 -6.53
N HIS A 33 17.59 12.05 -7.78
CA HIS A 33 16.38 12.26 -8.57
C HIS A 33 15.57 10.97 -8.73
N VAL A 34 16.24 9.82 -8.92
CA VAL A 34 15.56 8.52 -9.07
C VAL A 34 14.86 8.13 -7.77
N PHE A 35 15.45 8.44 -6.62
CA PHE A 35 14.84 8.21 -5.30
C PHE A 35 13.56 9.03 -5.12
N LEU A 36 13.57 10.32 -5.49
CA LEU A 36 12.38 11.17 -5.38
C LEU A 36 11.23 10.68 -6.27
N ILE A 37 11.53 10.22 -7.48
CA ILE A 37 10.51 9.65 -8.38
C ILE A 37 9.91 8.37 -7.80
N LEU A 38 10.75 7.48 -7.23
CA LEU A 38 10.26 6.25 -6.57
C LEU A 38 9.40 6.54 -5.34
N LEU A 39 9.77 7.56 -4.56
CA LEU A 39 9.01 7.98 -3.38
C LEU A 39 7.63 8.52 -3.75
N THR A 40 7.49 9.30 -4.82
CA THR A 40 6.19 9.82 -5.25
C THR A 40 5.27 8.71 -5.78
N PHE A 41 5.80 7.77 -6.57
CA PHE A 41 5.04 6.61 -7.02
C PHE A 41 4.56 5.74 -5.84
N ALA A 42 5.40 5.53 -4.83
CA ALA A 42 5.01 4.80 -3.61
C ALA A 42 3.88 5.50 -2.83
N ALA A 43 3.93 6.83 -2.71
CA ALA A 43 2.87 7.60 -2.07
C ALA A 43 1.54 7.57 -2.86
N CYS A 44 1.61 7.59 -4.20
CA CYS A 44 0.43 7.46 -5.06
C CYS A 44 -0.27 6.11 -4.91
N GLU A 45 0.49 5.01 -4.88
CA GLU A 45 -0.05 3.65 -4.65
C GLU A 45 -0.75 3.54 -3.28
N ALA A 46 -0.13 4.09 -2.22
CA ALA A 46 -0.74 4.14 -0.90
C ALA A 46 -2.06 4.93 -0.90
N ALA A 47 -2.11 6.08 -1.57
CA ALA A 47 -3.31 6.90 -1.71
C ALA A 47 -4.42 6.17 -2.50
N MET A 48 -4.07 5.48 -3.60
CA MET A 48 -5.03 4.65 -4.34
C MET A 48 -5.58 3.51 -3.48
N GLY A 49 -4.73 2.83 -2.72
CA GLY A 49 -5.13 1.77 -1.78
C GLY A 49 -6.10 2.27 -0.69
N LEU A 50 -5.84 3.45 -0.12
CA LEU A 50 -6.75 4.09 0.84
C LEU A 50 -8.08 4.50 0.20
N ALA A 51 -8.06 5.07 -1.01
CA ALA A 51 -9.27 5.47 -1.72
C ALA A 51 -10.18 4.26 -2.03
N LEU A 52 -9.58 3.14 -2.44
CA LEU A 52 -10.30 1.89 -2.62
C LEU A 52 -10.87 1.37 -1.30
N LEU A 53 -10.11 1.41 -0.21
CA LEU A 53 -10.61 1.03 1.11
C LEU A 53 -11.84 1.85 1.51
N VAL A 54 -11.76 3.18 1.38
CA VAL A 54 -12.87 4.08 1.71
C VAL A 54 -14.08 3.80 0.81
N SER A 55 -13.88 3.50 -0.47
CA SER A 55 -14.96 3.13 -1.38
C SER A 55 -15.67 1.84 -0.94
N ILE A 56 -14.91 0.82 -0.55
CA ILE A 56 -15.45 -0.46 -0.06
C ILE A 56 -16.19 -0.25 1.26
N LEU A 57 -15.67 0.59 2.17
CA LEU A 57 -16.32 0.94 3.43
C LEU A 57 -17.65 1.69 3.20
N ARG A 58 -17.71 2.60 2.21
CA ARG A 58 -18.95 3.34 1.88
C ARG A 58 -20.01 2.47 1.20
N ILE A 59 -19.59 1.48 0.40
CA ILE A 59 -20.52 0.56 -0.29
C ILE A 59 -20.99 -0.57 0.65
N ARG A 60 -20.13 -1.04 1.58
CA ARG A 60 -20.40 -2.17 2.49
C ARG A 60 -20.60 -1.75 3.94
N GLY A 61 -21.21 -0.60 4.18
CA GLY A 61 -21.24 0.12 5.47
C GLY A 61 -21.79 -0.60 6.72
N ASN A 62 -22.07 -1.91 6.71
CA ASN A 62 -22.49 -2.63 7.92
C ASN A 62 -22.29 -4.16 7.91
N ASP A 63 -22.19 -4.82 6.75
CA ASP A 63 -22.10 -6.27 6.74
C ASP A 63 -20.65 -6.73 6.68
N TYR A 64 -20.15 -7.04 7.88
CA TYR A 64 -18.86 -7.59 8.20
C TYR A 64 -18.33 -8.53 7.10
N VAL A 65 -17.02 -8.49 6.96
CA VAL A 65 -16.12 -9.27 6.08
C VAL A 65 -16.51 -10.76 5.87
N MET A 66 -17.39 -11.33 6.70
CA MET A 66 -18.05 -12.63 6.52
C MET A 66 -18.84 -12.80 5.21
N SER A 67 -19.30 -11.75 4.51
CA SER A 67 -19.93 -11.95 3.20
C SER A 67 -18.96 -12.38 2.08
N LEU A 68 -17.64 -12.26 2.32
CA LEU A 68 -16.65 -12.80 1.39
C LEU A 68 -16.45 -14.31 1.57
N SER A 69 -16.69 -14.85 2.77
CA SER A 69 -16.75 -16.30 3.01
C SER A 69 -18.05 -16.95 2.53
N THR A 70 -19.06 -16.15 2.16
CA THR A 70 -20.32 -16.64 1.56
C THR A 70 -20.40 -16.32 0.06
N LEU A 71 -19.28 -16.10 -0.61
CA LEU A 71 -19.18 -16.33 -2.05
C LEU A 71 -18.68 -17.76 -2.24
N ASN A 72 -19.54 -18.71 -1.87
CA ASN A 72 -19.41 -20.09 -2.30
C ASN A 72 -19.59 -20.09 -3.82
N PHE A 73 -18.57 -20.57 -4.52
CA PHE A 73 -18.80 -21.35 -5.74
C PHE A 73 -19.79 -22.48 -5.46
#